data_AF-C6JSH3-F1
#
_entry.id   AF-C6JSH3-F1
#
_cell.length_a   1.000
_cell.length_b   1.000
_cell.length_c   1.000
_cell.angle_alpha   90.00
_cell.angle_beta   90.00
_cell.angle_gamma   90.00
#
_symmetry.space_group_name_H-M   'P 1'
#
loop_
_entity.id
_entity.type
_entity.pdbx_description
1 polymer ?
#
loop_
_entity_poly.entity_id
_entity_poly.type
_entity_poly.pdbx_seq_one_letter_code
_entity_poly.pdbx_strand_id
1 'polypeptide(L)'
;MLNNLKSTEEVESIHGSEIGSFKNNGPGRAYFYWVTREQGSFEWFKGVMNEVAESDHSNVIEMHNYLTSVYEEGDARSALIAMVQSLQHAKNGVDIVSGSKIRTHFARPNWRKVFSDLANAHRNSRIGVFYCGSPTLTKQLKDLSKEFSQTTTTRFHFHKENF
;
A
#
# COMPACT_ATOMS: atom_id res chain seq x y z
N MET A 1 49.70 -6.74 46.13
CA MET A 1 49.39 -7.89 47.00
C MET A 1 47.92 -7.83 47.35
N LEU A 2 47.26 -8.99 47.25
CA LEU A 2 45.98 -9.41 47.84
C LEU A 2 44.66 -8.93 47.20
N ASN A 3 44.06 -9.90 46.51
CA ASN A 3 42.66 -10.05 46.12
C ASN A 3 41.72 -10.14 47.34
N ASN A 4 40.42 -9.93 47.12
CA ASN A 4 39.31 -10.88 47.40
C ASN A 4 37.96 -10.18 47.07
N LEU A 5 37.22 -10.51 46.01
CA LEU A 5 36.32 -11.66 45.75
C LEU A 5 35.11 -11.83 46.69
N LYS A 6 33.92 -11.85 46.04
CA LYS A 6 32.54 -12.14 46.47
C LYS A 6 31.77 -10.99 47.13
N SER A 7 30.49 -10.74 46.82
CA SER A 7 29.45 -11.63 46.30
C SER A 7 28.34 -10.87 45.55
N THR A 8 27.79 -11.57 44.56
CA THR A 8 26.61 -11.28 43.74
C THR A 8 25.31 -11.32 44.53
N GLU A 9 24.33 -10.56 44.02
CA GLU A 9 22.87 -10.72 44.13
C GLU A 9 22.08 -10.18 45.33
N GLU A 10 20.95 -9.56 44.95
CA GLU A 10 19.78 -9.10 45.71
C GLU A 10 19.86 -7.70 46.36
N VAL A 11 18.97 -6.72 46.14
CA VAL A 11 17.67 -6.68 45.45
C VAL A 11 17.36 -5.22 45.05
N GLU A 12 16.84 -5.11 43.83
CA GLU A 12 15.90 -4.13 43.25
C GLU A 12 15.43 -2.96 44.12
N SER A 13 15.54 -1.74 43.58
CA SER A 13 14.42 -0.78 43.54
C SER A 13 14.83 0.47 42.74
N ILE A 14 13.90 0.99 41.95
CA ILE A 14 13.90 2.32 41.30
C ILE A 14 14.67 2.44 39.96
N HIS A 15 14.10 1.81 38.92
CA HIS A 15 14.06 2.48 37.60
C HIS A 15 12.63 2.37 37.04
N GLY A 16 11.77 3.24 37.56
CA GLY A 16 10.43 3.44 37.02
C GLY A 16 10.51 3.97 35.60
N SER A 17 10.13 3.11 34.66
CA SER A 17 9.26 3.39 33.52
C SER A 17 9.28 4.83 32.96
N GLU A 18 10.03 5.05 31.88
CA GLU A 18 9.51 5.74 30.70
C GLU A 18 10.21 5.16 29.45
N ILE A 19 9.91 3.90 29.12
CA ILE A 19 9.94 3.52 27.69
C ILE A 19 8.74 4.26 27.11
N GLY A 20 8.99 5.50 26.68
CA GLY A 20 8.03 6.27 25.91
C GLY A 20 7.56 5.37 24.78
N SER A 21 6.29 4.96 24.87
CA SER A 21 5.57 4.40 23.75
C SER A 21 5.75 5.39 22.61
N PHE A 22 6.59 5.06 21.63
CA PHE A 22 6.60 5.76 20.36
C PHE A 22 5.18 5.59 19.84
N LYS A 23 4.34 6.61 20.06
CA LYS A 23 3.04 6.69 19.42
C LYS A 23 3.32 6.61 17.93
N ASN A 24 2.98 5.48 17.33
CA ASN A 24 2.95 5.34 15.89
C ASN A 24 1.91 6.35 15.37
N ASN A 25 2.36 7.58 15.11
CA ASN A 25 1.53 8.69 14.64
C ASN A 25 1.15 8.54 13.15
N GLY A 26 1.51 7.41 12.54
CA GLY A 26 1.16 7.06 11.17
C GLY A 26 -0.19 6.31 11.08
N PRO A 27 -0.74 6.18 9.87
CA PRO A 27 -1.94 5.39 9.66
C PRO A 27 -1.67 3.90 9.99
N GLY A 28 -2.66 3.22 10.57
CA GLY A 28 -2.56 1.77 10.81
C GLY A 28 -2.60 0.91 9.54
N ARG A 29 -3.00 1.50 8.41
CA ARG A 29 -2.99 0.88 7.07
C ARG A 29 -2.94 1.97 6.00
N ALA A 30 -2.21 1.75 4.93
CA ALA A 30 -2.13 2.58 3.74
C ALA A 30 -2.35 1.73 2.48
N TYR A 31 -3.05 2.30 1.50
CA TYR A 31 -3.30 1.67 0.21
C TYR A 31 -2.71 2.55 -0.87
N PHE A 32 -1.70 2.04 -1.58
CA PHE A 32 -0.97 2.78 -2.58
C PHE A 32 -1.30 2.25 -3.98
N TYR A 33 -1.93 3.10 -4.79
CA TYR A 33 -2.31 2.78 -6.16
C TYR A 33 -1.41 3.54 -7.14
N TRP A 34 -0.49 2.82 -7.78
CA TRP A 34 0.35 3.36 -8.84
C TRP A 34 -0.29 3.06 -10.20
N VAL A 35 -0.69 4.09 -10.94
CA VAL A 35 -1.41 3.93 -12.21
C VAL A 35 -0.65 4.65 -13.32
N THR A 36 -0.10 3.90 -14.27
CA THR A 36 0.68 4.45 -15.40
C THR A 36 0.24 3.88 -16.75
N ARG A 37 0.54 4.60 -17.83
CA ARG A 37 0.44 4.09 -19.21
C ARG A 37 1.77 3.55 -19.72
N GLU A 38 2.88 4.05 -19.19
CA GLU A 38 4.20 3.84 -19.76
C GLU A 38 4.91 2.70 -19.02
N GLN A 39 5.29 1.64 -19.74
CA GLN A 39 5.98 0.51 -19.13
C GLN A 39 7.34 0.92 -18.54
N GLY A 40 8.06 1.85 -19.19
CA GLY A 40 9.32 2.41 -18.68
C GLY A 40 9.17 3.14 -17.33
N SER A 41 7.94 3.55 -16.95
CA SER A 41 7.70 4.12 -15.62
C SER A 41 7.88 3.10 -14.49
N PHE A 42 7.79 1.81 -14.78
CA PHE A 42 8.06 0.79 -13.76
C PHE A 42 9.55 0.61 -13.50
N GLU A 43 10.43 0.81 -14.48
CA GLU A 43 11.87 0.60 -14.28
C GLU A 43 12.46 1.56 -13.25
N TRP A 44 12.13 2.86 -13.33
CA TRP A 44 12.63 3.84 -12.37
C TRP A 44 11.99 3.68 -10.98
N PHE A 45 10.72 3.24 -10.92
CA PHE A 45 9.97 3.16 -9.67
C PHE A 45 10.10 1.80 -8.96
N LYS A 46 10.58 0.77 -9.68
CA LYS A 46 10.80 -0.59 -9.17
C LYS A 46 11.68 -0.63 -7.93
N GLY A 47 12.76 0.15 -7.91
CA GLY A 47 13.67 0.20 -6.76
C GLY A 47 12.95 0.60 -5.48
N VAL A 48 12.19 1.70 -5.54
CA VAL A 48 11.36 2.20 -4.43
C VAL A 48 10.30 1.18 -4.02
N MET A 49 9.59 0.58 -4.98
CA MET A 49 8.54 -0.42 -4.69
C MET A 49 9.09 -1.66 -3.99
N ASN A 50 10.27 -2.13 -4.39
CA ASN A 50 10.91 -3.27 -3.75
C ASN A 50 11.41 -2.91 -2.34
N GLU A 51 11.99 -1.73 -2.16
CA GLU A 51 12.45 -1.25 -0.85
C GLU A 51 11.28 -1.13 0.14
N VAL A 52 10.15 -0.56 -0.30
CA VAL A 52 8.93 -0.48 0.52
C VAL A 52 8.41 -1.88 0.85
N ALA A 53 8.34 -2.80 -0.13
CA ALA A 53 7.88 -4.17 0.09
C ALA A 53 8.79 -4.97 1.04
N GLU A 54 10.08 -4.68 1.06
CA GLU A 54 11.05 -5.35 1.93
C GLU A 54 11.08 -4.77 3.34
N SER A 55 10.83 -3.46 3.47
CA SER A 55 10.88 -2.74 4.74
C SER A 55 9.56 -2.82 5.52
N ASP A 56 8.43 -3.12 4.85
CA ASP A 56 7.11 -3.17 5.47
C ASP A 56 6.85 -4.50 6.21
N HIS A 57 7.56 -4.70 7.32
CA HIS A 57 7.44 -5.92 8.14
C HIS A 57 6.08 -6.05 8.84
N SER A 58 5.35 -4.94 9.01
CA SER A 58 4.05 -4.90 9.69
C SER A 58 2.87 -4.93 8.72
N ASN A 59 3.14 -5.06 7.41
CA ASN A 59 2.12 -5.04 6.35
C ASN A 59 1.21 -3.80 6.48
N VAL A 60 1.81 -2.63 6.73
CA VAL A 60 1.10 -1.36 6.82
C VAL A 60 0.69 -0.86 5.44
N ILE A 61 1.47 -1.14 4.40
CA ILE A 61 1.30 -0.60 3.05
C ILE A 61 0.92 -1.72 2.08
N GLU A 62 -0.32 -1.66 1.60
CA GLU A 62 -0.78 -2.50 0.50
C GLU A 62 -0.59 -1.75 -0.84
N MET A 63 0.17 -2.34 -1.77
CA MET A 63 0.51 -1.71 -3.03
C MET A 63 -0.19 -2.38 -4.22
N HIS A 64 -0.72 -1.56 -5.12
CA HIS A 64 -1.38 -2.00 -6.36
C HIS A 64 -0.83 -1.23 -7.56
N ASN A 65 -0.15 -1.95 -8.46
CA ASN A 65 0.37 -1.40 -9.70
C ASN A 65 -0.64 -1.59 -10.83
N TYR A 66 -0.86 -0.59 -11.67
CA TYR A 66 -1.74 -0.67 -12.84
C TYR A 66 -1.04 -0.16 -14.09
N LEU A 67 -0.94 -1.01 -15.11
CA LEU A 67 -0.50 -0.65 -16.45
C LEU A 67 -1.71 -0.50 -17.38
N THR A 68 -2.06 0.74 -17.68
CA THR A 68 -3.28 1.13 -18.39
C THR A 68 -3.13 1.17 -19.92
N SER A 69 -1.93 0.91 -20.46
CA SER A 69 -1.71 0.76 -21.90
C SER A 69 -2.08 -0.61 -22.44
N VAL A 70 -2.17 -1.62 -21.57
CA VAL A 70 -2.68 -2.95 -21.92
C VAL A 70 -4.21 -2.88 -21.95
N TYR A 71 -4.80 -3.39 -23.03
CA TYR A 71 -6.22 -3.28 -23.40
C TYR A 71 -7.19 -3.69 -22.28
N GLU A 72 -8.45 -3.26 -22.43
CA GLU A 72 -9.52 -3.48 -21.44
C GLU A 72 -9.68 -4.96 -21.02
N GLU A 73 -10.24 -5.14 -19.83
CA GLU A 73 -10.58 -6.44 -19.26
C GLU A 73 -11.48 -7.22 -20.23
N GLY A 74 -10.99 -8.33 -20.80
CA GLY A 74 -11.69 -9.15 -21.80
C GLY A 74 -11.00 -9.30 -23.16
N ASP A 75 -9.93 -8.55 -23.45
CA ASP A 75 -9.09 -8.80 -24.63
C ASP A 75 -8.25 -10.08 -24.44
N ALA A 76 -8.23 -10.95 -25.46
CA ALA A 76 -7.40 -12.16 -25.50
C ALA A 76 -5.90 -11.86 -25.26
N ARG A 77 -5.41 -10.68 -25.68
CA ARG A 77 -4.04 -10.23 -25.40
C ARG A 77 -3.82 -9.94 -23.92
N SER A 78 -4.77 -9.26 -23.26
CA SER A 78 -4.72 -8.98 -21.82
C SER A 78 -4.80 -10.28 -21.00
N ALA A 79 -5.62 -11.24 -21.44
CA ALA A 79 -5.74 -12.55 -20.81
C ALA A 79 -4.43 -13.36 -20.90
N LEU A 80 -3.78 -13.37 -22.06
CA LEU A 80 -2.48 -14.04 -22.24
C LEU A 80 -1.41 -13.45 -21.34
N ILE A 81 -1.30 -12.11 -21.30
CA ILE A 81 -0.32 -11.44 -20.44
C ILE A 81 -0.60 -11.76 -18.97
N ALA A 82 -1.85 -11.70 -18.52
CA ALA A 82 -2.23 -12.05 -17.14
C ALA A 82 -1.91 -13.52 -16.78
N MET A 83 -2.05 -14.45 -17.73
CA MET A 83 -1.72 -15.86 -17.54
C MET A 83 -0.21 -16.08 -17.39
N VAL A 84 0.59 -15.50 -18.29
CA VAL A 84 2.07 -15.53 -18.21
C VAL A 84 2.54 -14.92 -16.89
N GLN A 85 1.96 -13.78 -16.52
CA GLN A 85 2.26 -13.09 -15.28
C GLN A 85 1.98 -13.95 -14.04
N SER A 86 0.83 -14.63 -14.01
CA SER A 86 0.44 -15.50 -12.89
C SER A 86 1.37 -16.70 -12.74
N LEU A 87 1.75 -17.34 -13.86
CA LEU A 87 2.66 -18.51 -13.85
C LEU A 87 4.04 -18.16 -13.31
N GLN A 88 4.59 -17.03 -13.72
CA GLN A 88 5.93 -16.60 -13.30
C GLN A 88 5.95 -16.03 -11.89
N HIS A 89 4.90 -15.33 -11.44
CA HIS A 89 4.76 -14.96 -10.02
C HIS A 89 4.71 -16.21 -9.13
N ALA A 90 3.97 -17.25 -9.53
CA ALA A 90 3.92 -18.50 -8.78
C ALA A 90 5.29 -19.21 -8.70
N LYS A 91 6.14 -19.03 -9.72
CA LYS A 91 7.47 -19.65 -9.78
C LYS A 91 8.55 -18.87 -9.03
N ASN A 92 8.56 -17.54 -9.18
CA ASN A 92 9.69 -16.69 -8.76
C ASN A 92 9.31 -15.61 -7.73
N GLY A 93 8.02 -15.44 -7.43
CA GLY A 93 7.53 -14.38 -6.52
C GLY A 93 7.64 -12.96 -7.10
N VAL A 94 8.00 -12.81 -8.38
CA VAL A 94 8.27 -11.52 -9.02
C VAL A 94 7.35 -11.33 -10.23
N ASP A 95 6.84 -10.11 -10.36
CA ASP A 95 6.07 -9.63 -11.49
C ASP A 95 6.97 -9.40 -12.71
N ILE A 96 6.58 -9.89 -13.89
CA ILE A 96 7.44 -9.76 -15.10
C ILE A 96 7.29 -8.40 -15.75
N VAL A 97 6.14 -7.76 -15.57
CA VAL A 97 5.88 -6.46 -16.19
C VAL A 97 6.65 -5.36 -15.48
N SER A 98 6.56 -5.32 -14.15
CA SER A 98 7.27 -4.34 -13.33
C SER A 98 8.63 -4.83 -12.81
N GLY A 99 8.89 -6.13 -12.84
CA GLY A 99 10.09 -6.71 -12.22
C GLY A 99 10.10 -6.66 -10.69
N SER A 100 8.98 -6.32 -10.04
CA SER A 100 8.89 -6.13 -8.58
C SER A 100 8.18 -7.29 -7.88
N LYS A 101 8.24 -7.35 -6.54
CA LYS A 101 7.44 -8.32 -5.75
C LYS A 101 5.93 -8.00 -5.76
N ILE A 102 5.56 -6.82 -6.27
CA ILE A 102 4.18 -6.32 -6.30
C ILE A 102 3.54 -6.66 -7.64
N ARG A 103 2.41 -7.38 -7.59
CA ARG A 103 1.70 -7.80 -8.79
C ARG A 103 1.11 -6.60 -9.53
N THR A 104 1.37 -6.53 -10.83
CA THR A 104 0.76 -5.53 -11.71
C THR A 104 -0.61 -5.97 -12.21
N HIS A 105 -1.59 -5.08 -12.16
CA HIS A 105 -2.89 -5.22 -12.80
C HIS A 105 -2.85 -4.56 -14.18
N PHE A 106 -3.61 -5.10 -15.13
CA PHE A 106 -3.81 -4.47 -16.42
C PHE A 106 -5.13 -3.71 -16.45
N ALA A 107 -5.26 -2.79 -17.41
CA ALA A 107 -6.37 -1.83 -17.50
C ALA A 107 -6.40 -0.84 -16.32
N ARG A 108 -7.48 -0.06 -16.22
CA ARG A 108 -7.66 0.97 -15.19
C ARG A 108 -8.29 0.37 -13.93
N PRO A 109 -7.97 0.89 -12.73
CA PRO A 109 -8.67 0.50 -11.51
C PRO A 109 -10.18 0.80 -11.62
N ASN A 110 -11.01 -0.14 -11.18
CA ASN A 110 -12.41 0.15 -10.90
C ASN A 110 -12.51 0.86 -9.55
N TRP A 111 -12.39 2.19 -9.55
CA TRP A 111 -12.39 2.98 -8.32
C TRP A 111 -13.64 2.80 -7.47
N ARG A 112 -14.81 2.61 -8.09
CA ARG A 112 -16.04 2.34 -7.33
C ARG A 112 -15.93 1.03 -6.54
N LYS A 113 -15.39 -0.02 -7.17
CA LYS A 113 -15.12 -1.29 -6.49
C LYS A 113 -14.11 -1.09 -5.35
N VAL A 114 -13.01 -0.38 -5.61
CA VAL A 114 -11.99 -0.05 -4.59
C VAL A 114 -12.62 0.63 -3.38
N PHE A 115 -13.42 1.67 -3.57
CA PHE A 115 -14.09 2.37 -2.46
C PHE A 115 -15.07 1.45 -1.71
N SER A 116 -15.81 0.61 -2.41
CA SER A 116 -16.70 -0.38 -1.80
C SER A 116 -15.95 -1.39 -0.95
N ASP A 117 -14.83 -1.92 -1.45
CA ASP A 117 -14.01 -2.89 -0.74
C ASP A 117 -13.39 -2.26 0.52
N LEU A 118 -12.88 -1.03 0.41
CA LEU A 118 -12.33 -0.27 1.54
C LEU A 118 -13.39 0.06 2.59
N ALA A 119 -14.59 0.49 2.19
CA ALA A 119 -15.67 0.77 3.13
C ALA A 119 -16.13 -0.50 3.89
N ASN A 120 -16.13 -1.65 3.20
CA ASN A 120 -16.46 -2.93 3.81
C ASN A 120 -15.38 -3.41 4.79
N ALA A 121 -14.10 -3.25 4.42
CA ALA A 121 -12.97 -3.65 5.25
C ALA A 121 -12.80 -2.76 6.49
N HIS A 122 -13.09 -1.46 6.38
CA HIS A 122 -12.82 -0.45 7.41
C HIS A 122 -14.08 0.24 7.90
N ARG A 123 -15.02 -0.54 8.42
CA ARG A 123 -16.29 -0.01 8.96
C ARG A 123 -16.03 0.97 10.11
N ASN A 124 -16.87 2.01 10.20
CA ASN A 124 -16.80 3.05 11.24
C ASN A 124 -15.44 3.80 11.33
N SER A 125 -14.64 3.74 10.27
CA SER A 125 -13.31 4.35 10.23
C SER A 125 -13.29 5.61 9.37
N ARG A 126 -12.18 6.36 9.44
CA ARG A 126 -11.92 7.53 8.59
C ARG A 126 -10.75 7.21 7.66
N ILE A 127 -10.94 7.43 6.37
CA ILE A 127 -9.93 7.18 5.33
C ILE A 127 -9.61 8.50 4.63
N GLY A 128 -8.34 8.89 4.63
CA GLY A 128 -7.83 9.96 3.77
C GLY A 128 -7.56 9.42 2.37
N VAL A 129 -8.07 10.08 1.34
CA VAL A 129 -7.85 9.75 -0.07
C VAL A 129 -7.01 10.87 -0.67
N PHE A 130 -5.73 10.59 -0.90
CA PHE A 130 -4.78 11.54 -1.48
C PHE A 130 -4.56 11.21 -2.95
N TYR A 131 -4.68 12.22 -3.82
CA TYR A 131 -4.51 12.04 -5.25
C TYR A 131 -3.57 13.09 -5.85
N CYS A 132 -2.50 12.61 -6.49
CA CYS A 132 -1.59 13.38 -7.31
C CYS A 132 -1.58 12.80 -8.73
N GLY A 133 -1.96 13.59 -9.72
CA GLY A 133 -2.00 13.13 -11.11
C GLY A 133 -2.94 13.94 -11.99
N SER A 134 -3.31 13.36 -13.14
CA SER A 134 -4.16 14.01 -14.14
C SER A 134 -5.48 14.52 -13.55
N PRO A 135 -5.90 15.77 -13.85
CA PRO A 135 -7.15 16.34 -13.35
C PRO A 135 -8.40 15.51 -13.66
N THR A 136 -8.35 14.70 -14.72
CA THR A 136 -9.46 13.84 -15.17
C THR A 136 -10.00 12.95 -14.05
N LEU A 137 -9.13 12.40 -13.20
CA LEU A 137 -9.54 11.48 -12.14
C LEU A 137 -9.97 12.19 -10.84
N THR A 138 -9.56 13.45 -10.66
CA THR A 138 -9.86 14.23 -9.46
C THR A 138 -11.36 14.27 -9.17
N LYS A 139 -12.18 14.55 -10.20
CA LYS A 139 -13.64 14.63 -10.03
C LYS A 139 -14.21 13.27 -9.61
N GLN A 140 -13.82 12.20 -10.29
CA GLN A 140 -14.32 10.85 -10.00
C GLN A 140 -14.02 10.43 -8.55
N LEU A 141 -12.78 10.59 -8.09
CA LEU A 141 -12.39 10.20 -6.73
C LEU A 141 -13.07 11.08 -5.67
N LYS A 142 -13.22 12.37 -5.94
CA LYS A 142 -13.94 13.30 -5.06
C LYS A 142 -15.42 12.93 -4.92
N ASP A 143 -16.07 12.60 -6.03
CA ASP A 143 -17.49 12.23 -6.05
C ASP A 143 -17.71 10.87 -5.35
N LEU A 144 -16.87 9.87 -5.62
CA LEU A 144 -16.90 8.59 -4.90
C LEU A 144 -16.65 8.75 -3.40
N SER A 145 -15.71 9.60 -3.01
CA SER A 145 -15.45 9.88 -1.59
C SER A 145 -16.68 10.45 -0.89
N LYS A 146 -17.40 11.38 -1.53
CA LYS A 146 -18.65 11.92 -0.97
C LYS A 146 -19.74 10.85 -0.89
N GLU A 147 -19.94 10.11 -1.98
CA GLU A 147 -20.97 9.09 -2.08
C GLU A 147 -20.82 8.02 -1.00
N PHE A 148 -19.65 7.36 -0.93
CA PHE A 148 -19.40 6.30 0.04
C PHE A 148 -19.37 6.82 1.48
N SER A 149 -18.96 8.08 1.68
CA SER A 149 -19.11 8.71 2.99
C SER A 149 -20.55 8.86 3.42
N GLN A 150 -21.51 9.00 2.51
CA GLN A 150 -22.93 9.16 2.84
C GLN A 150 -23.66 7.83 2.95
N THR A 151 -23.29 6.86 2.12
CA THR A 151 -23.99 5.58 1.99
C THR A 151 -23.42 4.46 2.87
N THR A 152 -22.25 4.67 3.48
CA THR A 152 -21.60 3.68 4.36
C THR A 152 -21.23 4.27 5.72
N THR A 153 -20.74 3.43 6.63
CA THR A 153 -20.25 3.89 7.94
C THR A 153 -18.82 4.45 7.91
N THR A 154 -18.10 4.26 6.81
CA THR A 154 -16.73 4.74 6.61
C THR A 154 -16.75 6.15 6.05
N ARG A 155 -15.94 7.06 6.59
CA ARG A 155 -15.86 8.46 6.14
C ARG A 155 -14.60 8.69 5.33
N PHE A 156 -14.76 9.02 4.06
CA PHE A 156 -13.69 9.31 3.12
C PHE A 156 -13.47 10.82 2.99
N HIS A 157 -12.22 11.26 3.15
CA HIS A 157 -11.81 12.65 3.00
C HIS A 157 -10.86 12.76 1.80
N PHE A 158 -11.31 13.43 0.74
CA PHE A 158 -10.53 13.58 -0.49
C PHE A 158 -9.62 14.82 -0.45
N HIS A 159 -8.36 14.61 -0.80
CA HIS A 159 -7.32 15.62 -0.90
C HIS A 159 -6.66 15.55 -2.29
N LYS A 160 -6.69 16.67 -3.01
CA LYS A 160 -5.90 16.84 -4.23
C LYS A 160 -4.54 17.38 -3.84
N GLU A 161 -3.49 16.66 -4.20
CA GLU A 161 -2.11 16.99 -3.88
C GLU A 161 -1.34 17.34 -5.16
N ASN A 162 -0.33 18.20 -5.02
CA ASN A 162 0.68 18.43 -6.05
C ASN A 162 2.05 18.15 -5.41
N PHE A 163 2.52 16.91 -5.55
CA PHE A 163 3.82 16.46 -5.05
C PHE A 163 4.93 16.69 -6.08
#